data_AF-A0A1H7SNT8-F1
#
_entry.id   AF-A0A1H7SNT8-F1
#
_cell.length_a   1.000
_cell.length_b   1.000
_cell.length_c   1.000
_cell.angle_alpha   90.00
_cell.angle_beta   90.00
_cell.angle_gamma   90.00
#
_symmetry.space_group_name_H-M   'P 1'
#
loop_
_entity.id
_entity.type
_entity.pdbx_description
1 polymer ?
#
loop_
_entity_poly.entity_id
_entity_poly.type
_entity_poly.pdbx_seq_one_letter_code
_entity_poly.pdbx_strand_id
1 'polypeptide(L)' 'MYFFRKKDPHKPQSFNLKVMHIINTVAISLFILGILYKLVDWIFFS' A
#
# COMPACT_ATOMS: atom_id res chain seq x y z
N MET A 1 5.77 -24.80 9.23
CA MET A 1 7.22 -24.80 9.54
C MET A 1 7.94 -23.77 8.67
N TYR A 2 7.90 -22.48 9.03
CA TYR A 2 8.62 -21.41 8.30
C TYR A 2 9.20 -20.31 9.21
N PHE A 3 8.99 -20.41 10.53
CA PHE A 3 9.36 -19.38 11.52
C PHE A 3 10.84 -19.40 11.93
N PHE A 4 11.62 -20.40 11.51
CA PHE A 4 13.07 -20.49 11.75
C PHE A 4 13.91 -20.41 10.47
N ARG A 5 13.34 -19.96 9.36
CA ARG A 5 14.12 -19.74 8.12
C ARG A 5 14.98 -18.49 8.33
N LYS A 6 16.28 -18.67 8.55
CA LYS A 6 17.26 -17.57 8.60
C LYS A 6 17.06 -16.69 7.35
N LYS A 7 17.10 -15.37 7.55
CA LYS A 7 16.97 -14.40 6.46
C LYS A 7 18.13 -14.68 5.48
N ASP A 8 17.79 -15.20 4.31
CA ASP A 8 18.76 -15.57 3.29
C ASP A 8 19.44 -14.27 2.80
N PRO A 9 20.74 -14.07 3.08
CA PRO A 9 21.45 -12.84 2.73
C PRO A 9 21.65 -12.70 1.22
N HIS A 10 21.46 -13.78 0.44
CA HIS A 10 21.54 -13.76 -1.02
C HIS A 10 20.21 -13.42 -1.70
N LYS A 11 19.12 -13.23 -0.95
CA LYS A 11 17.88 -12.74 -1.55
C LYS A 11 18.07 -11.29 -1.98
N PRO A 12 17.92 -10.97 -3.29
CA PRO A 12 18.03 -9.60 -3.73
C PRO A 12 16.91 -8.79 -3.06
N GLN A 13 17.30 -7.86 -2.20
CA GLN A 13 16.38 -6.84 -1.72
C GLN A 13 16.15 -5.89 -2.89
N SER A 14 15.29 -6.30 -3.82
CA SER A 14 15.13 -5.55 -5.06
C SER A 14 14.46 -4.21 -4.77
N PHE A 15 15.16 -3.14 -5.11
CA PHE A 15 14.63 -1.78 -5.04
C PHE A 15 13.29 -1.69 -5.78
N ASN A 16 13.15 -2.39 -6.91
CA ASN A 16 11.93 -2.47 -7.71
C ASN A 16 10.73 -3.01 -6.92
N LEU A 17 10.89 -4.09 -6.14
CA LEU A 17 9.78 -4.62 -5.31
C LEU A 17 9.41 -3.64 -4.18
N LYS A 18 10.40 -2.96 -3.58
CA LYS A 18 10.13 -1.95 -2.54
C LYS A 18 9.34 -0.78 -3.13
N VAL A 19 9.75 -0.28 -4.30
CA VAL A 19 9.06 0.80 -5.01
C VAL A 19 7.66 0.36 -5.45
N MET A 20 7.49 -0.85 -5.96
CA MET A 20 6.18 -1.40 -6.34
C MET A 20 5.19 -1.39 -5.17
N HIS A 21 5.61 -1.84 -3.99
CA HIS A 21 4.77 -1.79 -2.80
C HIS A 21 4.43 -0.36 -2.37
N ILE A 22 5.40 0.56 -2.42
CA ILE A 22 5.15 1.97 -2.08
C ILE A 22 4.12 2.59 -3.02
N ILE A 23 4.28 2.41 -4.34
CA ILE A 23 3.33 2.91 -5.34
C ILE A 23 1.93 2.34 -5.08
N ASN A 24 1.83 1.04 -4.81
CA ASN A 24 0.55 0.39 -4.54
C ASN A 24 -0.11 0.91 -3.26
N THR A 25 0.66 1.09 -2.18
CA THR A 25 0.13 1.68 -0.93
C THR A 25 -0.36 3.10 -1.17
N VAL A 26 0.40 3.94 -1.87
CA VAL A 26 -0.01 5.32 -2.19
C VAL A 26 -1.29 5.34 -3.03
N ALA A 27 -1.39 4.50 -4.06
CA ALA A 27 -2.56 4.43 -4.92
C ALA A 27 -3.83 4.08 -4.13
N ILE A 28 -3.77 3.05 -3.28
CA ILE A 28 -4.90 2.64 -2.43
C ILE A 28 -5.27 3.75 -1.45
N SER A 29 -4.30 4.41 -0.83
CA SER A 29 -4.56 5.52 0.09
C SER A 29 -5.28 6.68 -0.59
N LEU A 30 -4.83 7.09 -1.78
CA LEU A 30 -5.49 8.16 -2.54
C LEU A 30 -6.90 7.77 -2.97
N PHE A 31 -7.11 6.52 -3.38
CA PHE A 31 -8.43 6.00 -3.74
C PHE A 31 -9.41 6.06 -2.56
N ILE A 32 -8.98 5.59 -1.39
CA ILE A 32 -9.80 5.63 -0.16
C ILE A 32 -10.11 7.08 0.23
N LEU A 33 -9.11 7.97 0.20
CA LEU A 33 -9.32 9.39 0.50
C LEU A 33 -10.32 10.04 -0.48
N GLY A 34 -10.24 9.71 -1.77
CA GLY A 34 -11.19 10.19 -2.76
C GLY A 34 -12.63 9.72 -2.50
N ILE A 35 -12.81 8.45 -2.13
CA ILE A 35 -14.13 7.92 -1.73
C ILE A 35 -14.64 8.63 -0.49
N LEU A 36 -13.81 8.79 0.54
CA LEU A 36 -14.19 9.47 1.78
C LEU A 36 -14.58 10.93 1.53
N TYR A 37 -13.80 11.64 0.71
CA TYR A 37 -14.13 13.00 0.30
C TYR A 37 -15.51 13.05 -0.37
N LYS A 38 -15.76 12.15 -1.32
CA LYS A 38 -17.04 12.12 -2.02
C LYS A 38 -18.22 11.71 -1.13
N LEU A 39 -17.99 10.84 -0.15
CA LEU A 39 -19.00 10.46 0.82
C LEU A 39 -19.36 11.65 1.72
N VAL A 40 -18.37 12.42 2.18
CA VAL A 40 -18.59 13.62 2.99
C VAL A 40 -19.31 14.70 2.18
N ASP A 41 -18.85 14.96 0.95
CA ASP A 41 -19.51 15.87 0.00
C ASP A 41 -20.99 15.49 -0.16
N TRP A 42 -21.27 14.21 -0.37
CA TRP A 42 -22.63 13.71 -0.53
C TRP A 42 -23.50 13.80 0.74
N ILE A 43 -22.93 13.62 1.93
CA ILE A 43 -23.73 13.65 3.18
C ILE A 43 -23.96 15.07 3.67
N PHE A 44 -22.98 15.97 3.51
CA PHE A 44 -23.01 17.31 4.12
C PHE A 44 -23.35 18.43 3.13
N PHE A 45 -23.12 18.23 1.83
CA PHE A 45 -23.28 19.28 0.81
C PHE A 45 -24.23 18.87 -0.33
N SER A 46 -24.83 17.66 -0.29
CA SER A 46 -25.95 17.28 -1.17
C SER A 46 -27.30 17.80 -0.69
#